data_AF-A0A6N6Q770-F1
#
_entry.id   AF-A0A6N6Q770-F1
#
_cell.length_a   1.000
_cell.length_b   1.000
_cell.length_c   1.000
_cell.angle_alpha   90.00
_cell.angle_beta   90.00
_cell.angle_gamma   90.00
#
_symmetry.space_group_name_H-M   'P 1'
#
loop_
_entity.id
_entity.type
_entity.pdbx_description
1 polymer ?
#
loop_
_entity_poly.entity_id
_entity_poly.type
_entity_poly.pdbx_seq_one_letter_code
_entity_poly.pdbx_strand_id
1 'polypeptide(L)'
;MHSVTTVALSRDCNAVQIPAGNTVVLPAGTEVDITQTLGGSYTVHAMGGLFRVNSADADALGLKVEAPVAGTAGQGGLADEPMVWEALKTCYDPEIPVNIVDLGLVYDMGIVDLPNGAKKVFVKMTLTAPGCGMGATIAGDAQQKILMLPGVEDASVEIVWDPPWHQSMITPGGRRTLGIE
;
A
#
# COMPACT_ATOMS: atom_id res chain seq x y z
N MET A 1 7.94 -0.05 21.62
CA MET A 1 9.25 0.34 21.05
C MET A 1 9.25 -0.12 19.61
N HIS A 2 9.16 0.79 18.65
CA HIS A 2 9.45 0.45 17.25
C HIS A 2 10.97 0.32 17.18
N SER A 3 11.48 -0.89 16.95
CA SER A 3 12.91 -1.13 16.82
C SER A 3 13.38 -0.50 15.53
N VAL A 4 13.97 0.69 15.63
CA VAL A 4 14.64 1.33 14.50
C VAL A 4 15.81 0.44 14.10
N THR A 5 15.80 -0.03 12.86
CA THR A 5 16.88 -0.85 12.29
C THR A 5 17.62 0.00 11.27
N THR A 6 18.87 0.35 11.56
CA THR A 6 19.72 1.09 10.62
C THR A 6 20.35 0.12 9.62
N VAL A 7 20.21 0.41 8.33
CA VAL A 7 20.78 -0.38 7.23
C VAL A 7 21.43 0.54 6.20
N ALA A 8 22.52 0.08 5.59
CA ALA A 8 23.10 0.74 4.42
C ALA A 8 22.53 0.10 3.15
N LEU A 9 22.06 0.93 2.22
CA LEU A 9 21.49 0.43 0.96
C LEU A 9 22.51 -0.37 0.15
N SER A 10 22.15 -1.58 -0.27
CA SER A 10 23.05 -2.46 -1.04
C SER A 10 23.19 -2.04 -2.51
N ARG A 11 22.21 -1.31 -3.04
CA ARG A 11 22.15 -0.76 -4.38
C ARG A 11 21.32 0.53 -4.40
N ASP A 12 21.29 1.21 -5.53
CA ASP A 12 20.37 2.32 -5.77
C ASP A 12 18.92 1.83 -5.61
N CYS A 13 18.14 2.58 -4.83
CA CYS A 13 16.80 2.22 -4.43
C CYS A 13 15.82 3.31 -4.85
N ASN A 14 14.77 2.94 -5.58
CA ASN A 14 13.65 3.84 -5.82
C ASN A 14 12.86 4.00 -4.53
N ALA A 15 12.55 5.24 -4.18
CA ALA A 15 11.74 5.56 -3.03
C ALA A 15 10.80 6.73 -3.33
N VAL A 16 9.75 6.89 -2.54
CA VAL A 16 8.83 8.01 -2.66
C VAL A 16 8.91 8.86 -1.41
N GLN A 17 9.20 10.15 -1.56
CA GLN A 17 9.29 11.08 -0.44
C GLN A 17 7.92 11.31 0.21
N ILE A 18 7.82 11.06 1.51
CA ILE A 18 6.62 11.31 2.33
C ILE A 18 6.76 12.70 2.97
N PRO A 19 5.76 13.60 2.90
CA PRO A 19 4.41 13.44 2.31
C PRO A 19 4.32 13.84 0.82
N ALA A 20 5.42 14.32 0.23
CA ALA A 20 5.40 15.08 -1.02
C ALA A 20 4.95 14.29 -2.26
N GLY A 21 5.13 12.96 -2.33
CA GLY A 21 4.76 12.18 -3.53
C GLY A 21 5.87 11.99 -4.54
N ASN A 22 6.98 12.69 -4.38
CA ASN A 22 8.03 12.69 -5.38
C ASN A 22 8.83 11.39 -5.35
N THR A 23 8.93 10.72 -6.49
CA THR A 23 9.85 9.60 -6.67
C THR A 23 11.28 10.12 -6.69
N VAL A 24 12.13 9.51 -5.87
CA VAL A 24 13.55 9.81 -5.73
C VAL A 24 14.35 8.51 -5.77
N VAL A 25 15.63 8.60 -6.11
CA VAL A 25 16.56 7.48 -6.02
C VAL A 25 17.47 7.73 -4.82
N LEU A 26 17.46 6.81 -3.85
CA LEU A 26 18.41 6.79 -2.76
C LEU A 26 19.66 6.01 -3.23
N PRO A 27 20.85 6.65 -3.26
CA PRO A 27 22.06 5.99 -3.76
C PRO A 27 22.49 4.79 -2.90
N ALA A 28 23.14 3.82 -3.53
CA ALA A 28 23.82 2.73 -2.83
C ALA A 28 24.76 3.26 -1.74
N GLY A 29 24.80 2.58 -0.59
CA GLY A 29 25.58 2.97 0.58
C GLY A 29 24.94 4.05 1.46
N THR A 30 23.79 4.61 1.08
CA THR A 30 23.04 5.53 1.96
C THR A 30 22.58 4.77 3.21
N GLU A 31 22.94 5.28 4.38
CA GLU A 31 22.43 4.78 5.66
C GLU A 31 21.00 5.28 5.87
N VAL A 32 20.09 4.35 6.13
CA VAL A 32 18.69 4.62 6.38
C VAL A 32 18.21 3.89 7.62
N ASP A 33 17.33 4.54 8.36
CA ASP A 33 16.67 3.99 9.53
C ASP A 33 15.31 3.45 9.13
N ILE A 34 15.11 2.13 9.16
CA ILE A 34 13.80 1.53 8.92
C ILE A 34 12.93 1.83 10.15
N THR A 35 11.90 2.65 9.96
CA THR A 35 11.00 3.09 11.04
C THR A 35 9.72 2.28 11.08
N GLN A 36 9.25 1.78 9.93
CA GLN A 36 8.04 0.98 9.81
C GLN A 36 8.17 -0.07 8.70
N THR A 37 7.52 -1.22 8.91
CA THR A 37 7.33 -2.28 7.92
C THR A 37 5.88 -2.70 7.96
N LEU A 38 5.10 -2.29 6.95
CA LEU A 38 3.65 -2.48 6.92
C LEU A 38 3.24 -2.96 5.52
N GLY A 39 2.60 -4.13 5.45
CA GLY A 39 2.02 -4.65 4.20
C GLY A 39 3.02 -4.80 3.05
N GLY A 40 4.22 -5.31 3.36
CA GLY A 40 5.33 -5.48 2.42
C GLY A 40 6.05 -4.18 2.02
N SER A 41 5.63 -3.03 2.56
CA SER A 41 6.26 -1.75 2.26
C SER A 41 7.07 -1.25 3.45
N TYR A 42 8.12 -0.49 3.17
CA TYR A 42 9.07 -0.06 4.19
C TYR A 42 9.12 1.46 4.23
N THR A 43 8.89 2.04 5.41
CA THR A 43 9.14 3.46 5.65
C THR A 43 10.53 3.59 6.23
N VAL A 44 11.37 4.38 5.57
CA VAL A 44 12.75 4.62 5.98
C VAL A 44 12.98 6.11 6.21
N HIS A 45 13.79 6.43 7.21
CA HIS A 45 14.28 7.77 7.46
C HIS A 45 15.72 7.88 6.92
N ALA A 46 15.94 8.87 6.05
CA ALA A 46 17.25 9.15 5.43
C ALA A 46 17.55 10.65 5.51
N MET A 47 18.74 11.08 5.09
CA MET A 47 19.04 12.51 4.97
C MET A 47 18.02 13.19 4.03
N GLY A 48 17.15 14.03 4.60
CA GLY A 48 16.11 14.75 3.86
C GLY A 48 14.67 14.34 4.18
N GLY A 49 14.45 13.38 5.09
CA GLY A 49 13.13 13.08 5.65
C GLY A 49 12.74 11.61 5.57
N LEU A 50 11.44 11.37 5.44
CA LEU A 50 10.86 10.04 5.35
C LEU A 50 10.63 9.64 3.89
N PHE A 51 10.91 8.38 3.59
CA PHE A 51 10.77 7.81 2.27
C PHE A 51 10.08 6.45 2.35
N ARG A 52 9.15 6.19 1.44
CA ARG A 52 8.51 4.90 1.24
C ARG A 52 9.29 4.09 0.20
N VAL A 53 9.70 2.88 0.56
CA VAL A 53 10.30 1.88 -0.33
C VAL A 53 9.28 0.76 -0.57
N ASN A 54 9.08 0.38 -1.82
CA ASN A 54 8.16 -0.71 -2.18
C ASN A 54 8.79 -2.07 -1.86
N SER A 55 7.94 -3.09 -1.64
CA SER A 55 8.31 -4.50 -1.55
C SER A 55 9.29 -4.97 -2.63
N ALA A 56 9.16 -4.46 -3.87
CA ALA A 56 10.03 -4.80 -4.99
C ALA A 56 11.50 -4.39 -4.78
N ASP A 57 11.76 -3.41 -3.92
CA ASP A 57 13.08 -2.90 -3.58
C ASP A 57 13.53 -3.30 -2.15
N ALA A 58 12.86 -4.27 -1.51
CA ALA A 58 13.21 -4.75 -0.17
C ALA A 58 14.65 -5.27 -0.08
N ASP A 59 15.15 -5.85 -1.16
CA ASP A 59 16.52 -6.37 -1.27
C ASP A 59 17.57 -5.25 -1.13
N ALA A 60 17.24 -4.02 -1.55
CA ALA A 60 18.09 -2.86 -1.36
C ALA A 60 18.30 -2.53 0.13
N LEU A 61 17.30 -2.84 0.97
CA LEU A 61 17.35 -2.69 2.43
C LEU A 61 17.96 -3.91 3.14
N GLY A 62 18.40 -4.93 2.40
CA GLY A 62 18.87 -6.20 2.96
C GLY A 62 17.75 -7.03 3.59
N LEU A 63 16.48 -6.68 3.31
CA LEU A 63 15.32 -7.43 3.76
C LEU A 63 14.96 -8.48 2.72
N LYS A 64 14.45 -9.63 3.19
CA LYS A 64 13.82 -10.57 2.27
C LYS A 64 12.52 -9.92 1.80
N VAL A 65 12.30 -9.90 0.48
CA VAL A 65 10.97 -9.65 -0.09
C VAL A 65 10.05 -10.68 0.52
N GLU A 66 9.30 -10.31 1.55
CA GLU A 66 8.17 -11.13 1.97
C GLU A 66 7.24 -11.12 0.76
N ALA A 67 6.95 -12.31 0.22
CA ALA A 67 5.98 -12.44 -0.84
C ALA A 67 4.74 -11.65 -0.40
N PRO A 68 4.12 -10.84 -1.30
CA PRO A 68 2.89 -10.14 -0.97
C PRO A 68 2.01 -11.16 -0.29
N VAL A 69 1.55 -10.84 0.92
CA VAL A 69 0.66 -11.70 1.71
C VAL A 69 -0.46 -12.12 0.77
N ALA A 70 -0.28 -13.28 0.16
CA ALA A 70 -1.21 -13.86 -0.76
C ALA A 70 -2.39 -14.13 0.14
N GLY A 71 -3.41 -13.28 0.06
CA GLY A 71 -4.67 -13.44 0.77
C GLY A 71 -5.00 -14.92 0.66
N THR A 72 -5.07 -15.58 1.81
CA THR A 72 -5.06 -17.03 1.98
C THR A 72 -5.53 -17.72 0.72
N ALA A 73 -4.60 -18.22 -0.10
CA ALA A 73 -4.91 -18.95 -1.32
C ALA A 73 -5.55 -20.28 -0.91
N GLY A 74 -6.80 -20.19 -0.47
CA GLY A 74 -7.70 -21.31 -0.32
C GLY A 74 -8.10 -21.74 -1.71
N GLN A 75 -7.37 -22.71 -2.24
CA GLN A 75 -7.81 -23.57 -3.35
C GLN A 75 -8.03 -22.87 -4.70
N GLY A 76 -6.95 -22.64 -5.47
CA GLY A 76 -6.97 -22.71 -6.95
C GLY A 76 -8.05 -21.94 -7.73
N GLY A 77 -8.67 -20.92 -7.13
CA GLY A 77 -9.75 -20.14 -7.70
C GLY A 77 -9.25 -18.84 -8.33
N LEU A 78 -10.02 -18.32 -9.28
CA LEU A 78 -9.87 -16.95 -9.77
C LEU A 78 -10.20 -15.96 -8.63
N ALA A 79 -9.65 -14.75 -8.69
CA ALA A 79 -9.88 -13.71 -7.69
C ALA A 79 -11.38 -13.49 -7.42
N ASP A 80 -11.76 -13.57 -6.14
CA ASP A 80 -13.08 -13.24 -5.66
C ASP A 80 -13.06 -11.96 -4.80
N GLU A 81 -14.24 -11.47 -4.45
CA GLU A 81 -14.40 -10.25 -3.67
C GLU A 81 -13.65 -10.29 -2.32
N PRO A 82 -13.76 -11.36 -1.50
CA PRO A 82 -12.96 -11.49 -0.28
C PRO A 82 -11.46 -11.38 -0.51
N MET A 83 -10.91 -12.02 -1.55
CA MET A 83 -9.48 -11.94 -1.86
C MET A 83 -9.03 -10.53 -2.21
N VAL A 84 -9.85 -9.76 -2.94
CA VAL A 84 -9.56 -8.37 -3.27
C VAL A 84 -9.56 -7.50 -2.01
N TRP A 85 -10.54 -7.66 -1.12
CA TRP A 85 -10.58 -6.93 0.15
C TRP A 85 -9.39 -7.24 1.05
N GLU A 86 -8.98 -8.51 1.14
CA GLU A 86 -7.79 -8.89 1.89
C GLU A 86 -6.52 -8.30 1.27
N ALA A 87 -6.39 -8.27 -0.07
CA ALA A 87 -5.28 -7.59 -0.73
C ALA A 87 -5.26 -6.09 -0.41
N LEU A 88 -6.40 -5.40 -0.47
CA LEU A 88 -6.52 -3.98 -0.14
C LEU A 88 -6.19 -3.68 1.33
N LYS A 89 -6.50 -4.58 2.27
CA LYS A 89 -6.10 -4.44 3.69
C LYS A 89 -4.59 -4.48 3.90
N THR A 90 -3.82 -4.92 2.92
CA THR A 90 -2.36 -4.91 2.99
C THR A 90 -1.78 -3.60 2.44
N CYS A 91 -2.59 -2.71 1.87
CA CYS A 91 -2.18 -1.36 1.48
C CYS A 91 -2.33 -0.43 2.68
N TYR A 92 -1.22 0.24 3.04
CA TYR A 92 -1.17 1.15 4.18
C TYR A 92 -0.94 2.58 3.72
N ASP A 93 -1.56 3.51 4.44
CA ASP A 93 -1.22 4.92 4.32
C ASP A 93 0.18 5.12 4.94
N PRO A 94 1.13 5.76 4.23
CA PRO A 94 2.49 5.95 4.72
C PRO A 94 2.60 7.05 5.78
N GLU A 95 1.60 7.92 5.92
CA GLU A 95 1.53 8.95 6.95
C GLU A 95 0.76 8.47 8.18
N ILE A 96 -0.26 7.64 7.97
CA ILE A 96 -1.12 7.09 9.03
C ILE A 96 -0.97 5.58 9.07
N PRO A 97 -0.48 4.95 10.16
CA PRO A 97 -0.12 3.53 10.22
C PRO A 97 -1.34 2.58 10.29
N VAL A 98 -2.31 2.76 9.42
CA VAL A 98 -3.55 1.99 9.28
C VAL A 98 -3.75 1.67 7.80
N ASN A 99 -4.34 0.52 7.50
CA ASN A 99 -4.61 0.14 6.12
C ASN A 99 -5.76 0.96 5.52
N ILE A 100 -5.77 1.08 4.19
CA ILE A 100 -6.74 1.92 3.47
C ILE A 100 -8.20 1.46 3.65
N VAL A 101 -8.42 0.18 3.95
CA VAL A 101 -9.76 -0.38 4.21
C VAL A 101 -10.23 0.05 5.60
N ASP A 102 -9.40 -0.12 6.63
CA ASP A 102 -9.72 0.27 8.00
C ASP A 102 -9.75 1.78 8.21
N LEU A 103 -9.03 2.55 7.38
CA LEU A 103 -9.18 4.01 7.31
C LEU A 103 -10.50 4.44 6.65
N GLY A 104 -11.22 3.52 6.00
CA GLY A 104 -12.44 3.85 5.26
C GLY A 104 -12.17 4.67 4.00
N LEU A 105 -11.01 4.47 3.36
CA LEU A 105 -10.65 5.14 2.11
C LEU A 105 -11.25 4.43 0.89
N VAL A 106 -11.53 3.14 0.98
CA VAL A 106 -12.13 2.37 -0.13
C VAL A 106 -13.65 2.52 -0.09
N TYR A 107 -14.23 3.12 -1.13
CA TYR A 107 -15.68 3.39 -1.22
C TYR A 107 -16.43 2.33 -2.01
N ASP A 108 -15.80 1.80 -3.06
CA ASP A 108 -16.42 0.81 -3.92
C ASP A 108 -15.34 -0.12 -4.48
N MET A 109 -15.71 -1.38 -4.66
CA MET A 109 -14.86 -2.40 -5.26
C MET A 109 -15.75 -3.34 -6.06
N GLY A 110 -15.40 -3.53 -7.33
CA GLY A 110 -16.13 -4.39 -8.25
C GLY A 110 -15.21 -5.30 -9.04
N ILE A 111 -15.72 -6.48 -9.38
CA ILE A 111 -15.05 -7.48 -10.22
C ILE A 111 -15.92 -7.73 -11.44
N VAL A 112 -15.32 -7.69 -12.63
CA VAL A 112 -15.98 -8.00 -13.91
C VAL A 112 -15.24 -9.14 -14.58
N ASP A 113 -15.98 -10.15 -15.03
CA ASP A 113 -15.44 -11.23 -15.84
C ASP A 113 -15.19 -10.75 -17.27
N LEU A 114 -14.00 -11.03 -17.78
CA LEU A 114 -13.59 -10.73 -19.15
C LEU A 114 -13.94 -11.89 -20.10
N PRO A 115 -14.12 -11.63 -21.41
CA PRO A 115 -14.50 -12.67 -22.37
C PRO A 115 -13.52 -13.84 -22.48
N ASN A 116 -12.26 -13.64 -22.08
CA ASN A 116 -11.22 -14.67 -22.07
C ASN A 116 -11.19 -15.52 -20.78
N GLY A 117 -12.11 -15.27 -19.84
CA GLY A 117 -12.16 -15.95 -18.54
C GLY A 117 -11.26 -15.34 -17.47
N ALA A 118 -10.52 -14.26 -17.79
CA ALA A 118 -9.81 -13.46 -16.81
C ALA A 118 -10.75 -12.47 -16.11
N LYS A 119 -10.25 -11.75 -15.11
CA LYS A 119 -11.00 -10.79 -14.31
C LYS A 119 -10.42 -9.40 -14.43
N LYS A 120 -11.30 -8.41 -14.42
CA LYS A 120 -10.96 -7.00 -14.26
C LYS A 120 -11.53 -6.48 -12.95
N VAL A 121 -10.68 -5.83 -12.15
CA VAL A 121 -11.07 -5.27 -10.85
C VAL A 121 -11.08 -3.75 -10.93
N PHE A 122 -12.07 -3.12 -10.32
CA PHE A 122 -12.20 -1.68 -10.22
C PHE A 122 -12.35 -1.31 -8.76
N VAL A 123 -11.62 -0.29 -8.33
CA VAL A 123 -11.71 0.25 -6.98
C VAL A 123 -11.92 1.75 -7.08
N LYS A 124 -12.91 2.26 -6.36
CA LYS A 124 -13.03 3.69 -6.08
C LYS A 124 -12.59 3.94 -4.66
N MET A 125 -11.63 4.83 -4.50
CA MET A 125 -11.14 5.21 -3.19
C MET A 125 -11.01 6.72 -3.08
N THR A 126 -10.89 7.21 -1.86
CA THR A 126 -10.60 8.60 -1.57
C THR A 126 -9.30 8.74 -0.78
N LEU A 127 -8.94 9.96 -0.42
CA LEU A 127 -7.80 10.25 0.45
C LEU A 127 -8.25 11.03 1.67
N THR A 128 -7.43 11.00 2.72
CA THR A 128 -7.67 11.73 3.97
C THR A 128 -7.68 13.25 3.78
N ALA A 129 -6.99 13.76 2.75
CA ALA A 129 -6.97 15.17 2.38
C ALA A 129 -6.90 15.41 0.86
N PRO A 130 -7.58 16.44 0.34
CA PRO A 130 -7.42 16.86 -1.05
C PRO A 130 -5.98 17.32 -1.33
N GLY A 131 -5.40 16.84 -2.43
CA GLY A 131 -4.02 17.18 -2.82
C GLY A 131 -2.93 16.44 -2.05
N CYS A 132 -3.25 15.36 -1.33
CA CYS A 132 -2.24 14.51 -0.70
C CYS A 132 -1.26 13.96 -1.76
N GLY A 133 0.02 14.30 -1.64
CA GLY A 133 1.07 13.86 -2.58
C GLY A 133 1.24 12.35 -2.64
N MET A 134 0.81 11.63 -1.58
CA MET A 134 0.82 10.17 -1.51
C MET A 134 -0.30 9.48 -2.28
N GLY A 135 -1.31 10.22 -2.78
CA GLY A 135 -2.49 9.63 -3.40
C GLY A 135 -2.18 8.68 -4.55
N ALA A 136 -1.33 9.10 -5.48
CA ALA A 136 -0.90 8.28 -6.61
C ALA A 136 -0.13 7.03 -6.17
N THR A 137 0.70 7.15 -5.12
CA THR A 137 1.48 6.05 -4.57
C THR A 137 0.59 5.01 -3.89
N ILE A 138 -0.41 5.44 -3.11
CA ILE A 138 -1.36 4.55 -2.44
C ILE A 138 -2.24 3.84 -3.47
N ALA A 139 -2.79 4.58 -4.44
CA ALA A 139 -3.60 4.00 -5.51
C ALA A 139 -2.79 3.02 -6.37
N GLY A 140 -1.53 3.35 -6.67
CA GLY A 140 -0.60 2.46 -7.37
C GLY A 140 -0.29 1.19 -6.58
N ASP A 141 -0.04 1.29 -5.26
CA ASP A 141 0.17 0.12 -4.40
C ASP A 141 -1.06 -0.79 -4.39
N ALA A 142 -2.26 -0.22 -4.23
CA ALA A 142 -3.52 -0.96 -4.31
C ALA A 142 -3.70 -1.67 -5.67
N GLN A 143 -3.44 -0.95 -6.77
CA GLN A 143 -3.53 -1.51 -8.11
C GLN A 143 -2.57 -2.70 -8.30
N GLN A 144 -1.31 -2.54 -7.90
CA GLN A 144 -0.30 -3.59 -8.04
C GLN A 144 -0.66 -4.84 -7.23
N LYS A 145 -1.13 -4.67 -5.99
CA LYS A 145 -1.53 -5.82 -5.16
C LYS A 145 -2.74 -6.55 -5.70
N ILE A 146 -3.69 -5.83 -6.30
CA ILE A 146 -4.83 -6.43 -6.99
C ILE A 146 -4.39 -7.20 -8.24
N LEU A 147 -3.47 -6.63 -9.04
CA LEU A 147 -2.93 -7.30 -10.25
C LEU A 147 -2.18 -8.60 -9.93
N MET A 148 -1.64 -8.74 -8.71
CA MET A 148 -0.99 -9.97 -8.27
C MET A 148 -1.98 -11.09 -7.90
N LEU A 149 -3.29 -10.81 -7.87
CA LEU A 149 -4.28 -11.82 -7.55
C LEU A 149 -4.51 -12.81 -8.72
N PRO A 150 -4.75 -14.09 -8.43
CA PRO A 150 -4.95 -15.10 -9.48
C PRO A 150 -6.06 -14.75 -10.45
N GLY A 151 -5.74 -14.74 -11.75
CA GLY A 151 -6.72 -14.51 -12.81
C GLY A 151 -7.15 -13.06 -13.00
N VAL A 152 -6.57 -12.10 -12.27
CA VAL A 152 -6.74 -10.67 -12.57
C VAL A 152 -5.82 -10.30 -13.72
N GLU A 153 -6.40 -9.81 -14.81
CA GLU A 153 -5.65 -9.30 -15.98
C GLU A 153 -5.51 -7.79 -15.94
N ASP A 154 -6.50 -7.09 -15.38
CA ASP A 154 -6.54 -5.64 -15.33
C ASP A 154 -7.11 -5.16 -13.98
N ALA A 155 -6.54 -4.08 -13.46
CA ALA A 155 -6.97 -3.44 -12.23
C ALA A 155 -6.96 -1.92 -12.42
N SER A 156 -8.05 -1.27 -12.04
CA SER A 156 -8.18 0.20 -12.09
C SER A 156 -8.51 0.72 -10.71
N VAL A 157 -7.69 1.64 -10.20
CA VAL A 157 -7.95 2.34 -8.94
C VAL A 157 -8.20 3.81 -9.26
N GLU A 158 -9.42 4.26 -9.04
CA GLU A 158 -9.87 5.64 -9.26
C GLU A 158 -9.93 6.39 -7.92
N ILE A 159 -9.32 7.58 -7.87
CA ILE A 159 -9.42 8.47 -6.72
C ILE A 159 -10.60 9.42 -6.90
N VAL A 160 -11.58 9.33 -6.01
CA VAL A 160 -12.77 10.17 -5.96
C VAL A 160 -12.74 11.10 -4.74
N TRP A 161 -13.36 12.26 -4.87
CA TRP A 161 -13.42 13.30 -3.83
C TRP A 161 -14.82 13.50 -3.24
N ASP A 162 -15.82 12.85 -3.83
CA ASP A 162 -17.20 12.89 -3.36
C ASP A 162 -17.70 11.46 -3.10
N PRO A 163 -18.22 11.15 -1.89
CA PRO A 163 -18.25 12.05 -0.73
C PRO A 163 -16.83 12.38 -0.20
N PRO A 164 -16.64 13.49 0.52
CA PRO A 164 -15.37 13.77 1.17
C PRO A 164 -15.14 12.81 2.34
N TRP A 165 -13.89 12.40 2.54
CA TRP A 165 -13.53 11.56 3.67
C TRP A 165 -13.72 12.27 5.01
N HIS A 166 -14.09 11.50 6.04
CA HIS A 166 -14.17 11.99 7.42
C HIS A 166 -13.70 10.90 8.39
N GLN A 167 -13.07 11.30 9.51
CA GLN A 167 -12.57 10.38 10.54
C GLN A 167 -13.62 9.39 11.09
N SER A 168 -14.91 9.70 10.95
CA SER A 168 -15.99 8.79 11.34
C SER A 168 -16.06 7.54 10.48
N MET A 169 -15.47 7.56 9.27
CA MET A 169 -15.37 6.43 8.34
C MET A 169 -14.34 5.38 8.78
N ILE A 170 -13.45 5.72 9.71
CA ILE A 170 -12.46 4.78 10.26
C ILE A 170 -13.19 3.65 11.00
N THR A 171 -12.88 2.41 10.66
CA THR A 171 -13.46 1.22 11.27
C THR A 171 -13.04 1.10 12.75
N PRO A 172 -13.78 0.34 13.59
CA PRO A 172 -13.36 0.08 14.96
C PRO A 172 -11.94 -0.53 15.05
N GLY A 173 -11.57 -1.37 14.07
CA GLY A 173 -10.22 -1.92 13.96
C GLY A 173 -9.16 -0.84 13.77
N GLY A 174 -9.38 0.09 12.83
CA GLY A 174 -8.50 1.22 12.58
C GLY A 174 -8.39 2.17 13.78
N ARG A 175 -9.50 2.47 14.45
CA ARG A 175 -9.52 3.33 15.65
C ARG A 175 -8.69 2.76 16.80
N ARG A 176 -8.79 1.45 17.03
CA ARG A 176 -7.97 0.74 18.03
C ARG A 176 -6.49 0.83 17.70
N THR A 177 -6.10 0.70 16.43
CA THR A 177 -4.71 0.85 15.99
C THR A 177 -4.19 2.27 16.25
N LEU A 178 -5.04 3.28 16.09
CA LEU A 178 -4.70 4.69 16.36
C LEU A 178 -4.78 5.07 17.85
N GLY A 179 -5.31 4.21 18.72
CA GLY A 179 -5.47 4.48 20.15
C GLY A 179 -6.50 5.58 20.46
N ILE A 180 -7.51 5.75 19.60
CA ILE A 180 -8.59 6.75 19.75
C ILE A 180 -9.92 6.12 20.20
N GLU A 181 -9.89 4.87 20.66
CA GLU A 181 -11.00 4.10 21.24
C GLU A 181 -10.61 3.57 22.63
#